data_AF-A0A8R2NUK6-F1
#
_entry.id   AF-A0A8R2NUK6-F1
#
_cell.length_a   1.000
_cell.length_b   1.000
_cell.length_c   1.000
_cell.angle_alpha   90.00
_cell.angle_beta   90.00
_cell.angle_gamma   90.00
#
_symmetry.space_group_name_H-M   'P 1'
#
loop_
_entity.id
_entity.type
_entity.pdbx_description
1 polymer ?
#
loop_
_entity_poly.entity_id
_entity_poly.type
_entity_poly.pdbx_seq_one_letter_code
_entity_poly.pdbx_strand_id
1 'polypeptide(L)'
;MIITVASSDGKDNYSIDTPAEEDRRQLINLISSTNTMDLPDLENNELNNYKGINSDEDILLHSVEENSDPQYPMYSSFLSRLKTYDSRSPQSYQDKYSLAQCGFTYTGTDDLVQCYYCGLLLGKWEKNDEPWSQHALHNPKC
;
A
#
# COMPACT_ATOMS: atom_id res chain seq x y z
N MET A 1 6.15 24.87 -7.58
CA MET A 1 5.03 24.57 -6.67
C MET A 1 4.28 23.35 -7.19
N ILE A 2 4.48 22.22 -6.52
CA ILE A 2 3.80 20.96 -6.80
C ILE A 2 2.32 21.12 -6.46
N ILE A 3 1.44 20.77 -7.40
CA ILE A 3 -0.01 20.80 -7.18
C ILE A 3 -0.46 19.39 -6.84
N THR A 4 -1.01 19.23 -5.64
CA THR A 4 -1.80 18.05 -5.27
C THR A 4 -3.15 18.16 -5.95
N VAL A 5 -3.50 17.20 -6.81
CA VAL A 5 -4.88 17.05 -7.27
C VAL A 5 -5.53 15.95 -6.43
N ALA A 6 -6.60 16.29 -5.72
CA ALA A 6 -7.38 15.31 -4.99
C ALA A 6 -8.02 14.36 -6.00
N SER A 7 -7.77 13.05 -5.84
CA SER A 7 -8.43 12.02 -6.65
C SER A 7 -9.92 12.03 -6.32
N SER A 8 -10.75 12.67 -7.15
CA SER A 8 -12.20 12.54 -7.08
C SER A 8 -12.59 11.14 -7.54
N ASP A 9 -13.35 10.43 -6.71
CA ASP A 9 -13.82 9.06 -6.92
C ASP A 9 -14.26 8.77 -8.36
N GLY A 10 -13.41 8.05 -9.09
CA GLY A 10 -13.70 7.44 -10.38
C GLY A 10 -13.39 5.95 -10.28
N LYS A 11 -14.35 5.17 -9.80
CA LYS A 11 -14.28 3.71 -9.84
C LYS A 11 -14.47 3.25 -11.29
N ASP A 12 -13.39 3.27 -12.05
CA ASP A 12 -13.37 2.68 -13.38
C ASP A 12 -13.25 1.16 -13.20
N ASN A 13 -14.36 0.45 -13.43
CA ASN A 13 -14.45 -1.00 -13.34
C ASN A 13 -13.57 -1.65 -14.42
N TYR A 14 -12.31 -1.93 -14.10
CA TYR A 14 -11.45 -2.77 -14.92
C TYR A 14 -11.49 -4.21 -14.37
N SER A 15 -12.36 -5.04 -14.96
CA SER A 15 -12.40 -6.49 -14.69
C SER A 15 -11.18 -7.16 -15.31
N ILE A 16 -10.26 -7.63 -14.48
CA ILE A 16 -9.27 -8.66 -14.87
C ILE A 16 -9.17 -9.65 -13.72
N ASP A 17 -9.44 -10.92 -14.04
CA ASP A 17 -9.19 -12.05 -13.16
C ASP A 17 -7.71 -12.11 -12.76
N THR A 18 -7.38 -12.09 -11.46
CA THR A 18 -6.00 -12.25 -10.99
C THR A 18 -5.81 -13.42 -10.02
N PRO A 19 -4.72 -14.21 -10.12
CA PRO A 19 -4.43 -15.40 -9.30
C PRO A 19 -4.06 -15.12 -7.82
N ALA A 20 -4.17 -13.88 -7.36
CA ALA A 20 -3.66 -13.42 -6.06
C ALA A 20 -4.40 -14.00 -4.83
N GLU A 21 -5.60 -14.54 -5.02
CA GLU A 21 -6.39 -15.17 -3.95
C GLU A 21 -5.81 -16.51 -3.47
N GLU A 22 -5.06 -17.23 -4.33
CA GLU A 22 -4.48 -18.52 -3.96
C GLU A 22 -3.27 -18.36 -3.04
N ASP A 23 -2.43 -17.36 -3.30
CA ASP A 23 -1.23 -17.06 -2.48
C ASP A 23 -1.63 -16.60 -1.07
N ARG A 24 -2.75 -15.87 -0.94
CA ARG A 24 -3.31 -15.48 0.36
C ARG A 24 -3.78 -16.69 1.18
N ARG A 25 -4.40 -17.68 0.53
CA ARG A 25 -4.85 -18.91 1.19
C ARG A 25 -3.69 -19.79 1.66
N GLN A 26 -2.62 -19.86 0.88
CA GLN A 26 -1.43 -20.61 1.26
C GLN A 26 -0.74 -20.05 2.50
N LEU A 27 -0.71 -18.72 2.66
CA LEU A 27 -0.19 -18.06 3.86
C LEU A 27 -1.02 -18.36 5.13
N ILE A 28 -2.36 -18.32 5.03
CA ILE A 28 -3.26 -18.58 6.17
C ILE A 28 -3.15 -20.05 6.64
N ASN A 29 -3.03 -20.99 5.71
CA ASN A 29 -2.92 -22.42 6.03
C ASN A 29 -1.59 -22.76 6.71
N LEU A 30 -0.49 -22.08 6.35
CA LEU A 30 0.81 -22.29 6.98
C LEU A 30 0.79 -21.89 8.46
N ILE A 31 0.15 -20.75 8.78
CA ILE A 31 0.00 -20.24 10.15
C ILE A 31 -0.87 -21.17 11.01
N SER A 32 -1.88 -21.80 10.40
CA SER A 32 -2.79 -22.71 11.11
C SER A 32 -2.14 -24.06 11.46
N SER A 33 -1.00 -24.40 10.84
CA SER A 33 -0.35 -25.71 10.99
C SER A 33 0.67 -25.80 12.13
N THR A 34 1.03 -24.68 12.76
CA THR A 34 2.16 -24.61 13.71
C THR A 34 1.78 -24.51 15.19
N ASN A 35 0.49 -24.44 15.54
CA ASN A 35 0.03 -24.35 16.93
C ASN A 35 -0.79 -25.58 17.35
N THR A 36 -0.10 -26.62 17.81
CA THR A 36 -0.70 -27.66 18.67
C THR A 36 0.22 -27.91 19.87
N MET A 37 -0.09 -27.27 21.00
CA MET A 37 0.26 -27.78 22.33
C MET A 37 -1.00 -27.71 23.19
N ASP A 38 -1.48 -28.86 23.63
CA ASP A 38 -2.68 -29.04 24.45
C ASP A 38 -2.54 -28.38 25.84
N LEU A 39 -3.57 -27.64 26.29
CA LEU A 39 -3.75 -27.23 27.69
C LEU A 39 -5.06 -27.82 28.27
N PRO A 40 -5.08 -28.18 29.56
CA PRO A 40 -6.17 -28.95 30.16
C PRO A 40 -7.36 -28.07 30.58
N ASP A 41 -8.54 -28.69 30.58
CA ASP A 41 -9.84 -28.10 30.89
C ASP A 41 -9.89 -27.48 32.31
N LEU A 42 -10.07 -26.16 32.38
CA LEU A 42 -10.58 -25.49 33.58
C LEU A 42 -11.88 -24.77 33.25
N GLU A 43 -12.92 -25.27 33.91
CA GLU A 43 -14.32 -24.96 33.72
C GLU A 43 -14.67 -23.52 34.17
N ASN A 44 -15.39 -22.85 33.29
CA ASN A 44 -16.03 -21.54 33.40
C ASN A 44 -16.40 -21.07 34.82
N ASN A 45 -15.87 -19.90 35.22
CA ASN A 45 -16.63 -18.74 35.72
C ASN A 45 -15.69 -17.77 36.48
N GLU A 46 -15.02 -16.86 35.76
CA GLU A 46 -14.57 -15.52 36.22
C GLU A 46 -13.65 -14.85 35.17
N LEU A 47 -14.19 -14.40 34.02
CA LEU A 47 -13.41 -13.53 33.09
C LEU A 47 -14.21 -12.32 32.60
N ASN A 48 -15.03 -11.73 33.48
CA ASN A 48 -15.64 -10.42 33.25
C ASN A 48 -14.85 -9.27 33.92
N ASN A 49 -13.55 -9.43 34.13
CA ASN A 49 -12.75 -8.35 34.71
C ASN A 49 -11.24 -8.42 34.41
N TYR A 50 -10.84 -8.50 33.14
CA TYR A 50 -9.47 -8.15 32.74
C TYR A 50 -9.50 -7.07 31.66
N LYS A 51 -9.62 -5.82 32.12
CA LYS A 51 -9.03 -4.69 31.42
C LYS A 51 -7.51 -4.94 31.41
N GLY A 52 -7.00 -5.47 30.30
CA GLY A 52 -5.58 -5.69 30.09
C GLY A 52 -5.31 -5.70 28.61
N ILE A 53 -4.90 -4.56 28.06
CA ILE A 53 -4.28 -4.50 26.73
C ILE A 53 -2.96 -5.26 26.88
N ASN A 54 -2.85 -6.46 26.29
CA ASN A 54 -1.59 -7.16 25.98
C ASN A 54 -1.90 -8.53 25.36
N SER A 55 -2.12 -8.53 24.05
CA SER A 55 -1.56 -9.59 23.22
C SER A 55 -0.84 -8.90 22.07
N ASP A 56 0.40 -9.30 21.77
CA ASP A 56 1.13 -8.77 20.62
C ASP A 56 0.32 -8.95 19.32
N GLU A 57 -0.60 -9.92 19.31
CA GLU A 57 -1.58 -10.17 18.25
C GLU A 57 -2.58 -9.02 18.07
N ASP A 58 -3.11 -8.41 19.14
CA ASP A 58 -4.06 -7.28 19.02
C ASP A 58 -3.39 -6.01 18.48
N ILE A 59 -2.13 -5.77 18.85
CA ILE A 59 -1.32 -4.65 18.34
C ILE A 59 -1.01 -4.87 16.86
N LEU A 60 -0.65 -6.10 16.48
CA LEU A 60 -0.40 -6.46 15.09
C LEU A 60 -1.68 -6.39 14.26
N LEU A 61 -2.83 -6.82 14.80
CA LEU A 61 -4.12 -6.75 14.12
C LEU A 61 -4.52 -5.28 13.86
N HIS A 62 -4.40 -4.42 14.87
CA HIS A 62 -4.68 -2.98 14.71
C HIS A 62 -3.72 -2.32 13.70
N SER A 63 -2.44 -2.73 13.67
CA SER A 63 -1.47 -2.24 12.69
C SER A 63 -1.77 -2.71 11.26
N VAL A 64 -2.40 -3.87 11.10
CA VAL A 64 -2.88 -4.37 9.80
C VAL A 64 -4.16 -3.64 9.39
N GLU A 65 -5.07 -3.36 10.32
CA GLU A 65 -6.29 -2.58 10.07
C GLU A 65 -6.01 -1.12 9.69
N GLU A 66 -4.95 -0.52 10.25
CA GLU A 66 -4.49 0.82 9.86
C GLU A 66 -3.75 0.86 8.51
N ASN A 67 -3.21 -0.27 8.04
CA ASN A 67 -2.65 -0.40 6.70
C ASN A 67 -3.77 -0.69 5.69
N SER A 68 -4.43 0.36 5.21
CA SER A 68 -5.46 0.25 4.16
C SER A 68 -4.96 -0.54 2.94
N ASP A 69 -5.83 -1.32 2.30
CA ASP A 69 -5.45 -1.96 1.04
C ASP A 69 -4.97 -0.92 0.01
N PRO A 70 -3.94 -1.23 -0.82
CA PRO A 70 -3.50 -0.31 -1.85
C PRO A 70 -4.66 0.09 -2.77
N GLN A 71 -4.81 1.38 -3.06
CA GLN A 71 -5.86 1.87 -3.95
C GLN A 71 -5.76 1.29 -5.37
N TYR A 72 -4.53 1.00 -5.82
CA TYR A 72 -4.23 0.42 -7.13
C TYR A 72 -3.35 -0.85 -7.01
N PRO A 73 -3.92 -2.01 -6.61
CA PRO A 73 -3.15 -3.22 -6.32
C PRO A 73 -2.34 -3.78 -7.49
N MET A 74 -2.77 -3.54 -8.74
CA MET A 74 -2.04 -3.97 -9.95
C MET A 74 -0.64 -3.34 -10.06
N TYR A 75 -0.41 -2.23 -9.36
CA TYR A 75 0.85 -1.49 -9.32
C TYR A 75 1.66 -1.73 -8.03
N SER A 76 1.33 -2.79 -7.28
CA SER A 76 2.05 -3.20 -6.06
C SER A 76 3.52 -3.54 -6.28
N SER A 77 3.83 -4.17 -7.42
CA SER A 77 5.22 -4.47 -7.78
C SER A 77 5.97 -3.25 -8.33
N PHE A 78 7.25 -3.14 -8.01
CA PHE A 78 8.12 -2.12 -8.61
C PHE A 78 8.12 -2.16 -10.15
N LEU A 79 8.18 -3.36 -10.74
CA LEU A 79 8.22 -3.52 -12.20
C LEU A 79 6.92 -3.07 -12.88
N SER A 80 5.76 -3.35 -12.28
CA SER A 80 4.49 -2.87 -12.84
C SER A 80 4.38 -1.34 -12.80
N ARG A 81 4.94 -0.69 -11.78
CA ARG A 81 5.06 0.79 -11.75
C ARG A 81 6.04 1.30 -12.79
N LEU A 82 7.24 0.74 -12.85
CA LEU A 82 8.29 1.20 -13.78
C LEU A 82 7.83 1.11 -15.24
N LYS A 83 7.06 0.08 -15.59
CA LYS A 83 6.50 -0.12 -16.94
C LYS A 83 5.60 1.05 -17.39
N THR A 84 4.95 1.76 -16.46
CA THR A 84 4.10 2.91 -16.81
C THR A 84 4.88 4.08 -17.43
N TYR A 85 6.21 4.10 -17.27
CA TYR A 85 7.08 5.16 -17.76
C TYR A 85 7.61 4.91 -19.18
N ASP A 86 7.25 3.81 -19.85
CA ASP A 86 7.78 3.45 -21.17
C ASP A 86 7.42 4.49 -22.25
N SER A 87 6.30 5.20 -22.09
CA SER A 87 5.86 6.28 -23.00
C SER A 87 6.22 7.69 -22.52
N ARG A 88 6.92 7.83 -21.39
CA ARG A 88 7.21 9.15 -20.80
C ARG A 88 8.31 9.89 -21.57
N SER A 89 8.12 11.19 -21.75
CA SER A 89 9.15 12.05 -22.35
C SER A 89 10.43 12.05 -21.50
N PRO A 90 11.63 11.99 -22.10
CA PRO A 90 12.90 12.01 -21.38
C PRO A 90 13.26 13.35 -20.71
N GLN A 91 12.42 14.39 -20.86
CA GLN A 91 12.69 15.75 -20.36
C GLN A 91 12.28 15.98 -18.90
N SER A 92 11.85 14.95 -18.16
CA SER A 92 11.52 15.08 -16.74
C SER A 92 12.77 15.22 -15.87
N TYR A 93 12.73 16.07 -14.85
CA TYR A 93 13.86 16.20 -13.91
C TYR A 93 14.08 14.96 -13.04
N GLN A 94 13.00 14.24 -12.72
CA GLN A 94 13.01 13.10 -11.80
C GLN A 94 13.15 11.81 -12.57
N ASP A 95 14.13 11.02 -12.13
CA ASP A 95 14.38 9.70 -12.65
C ASP A 95 13.20 8.75 -12.41
N LYS A 96 12.84 7.97 -13.44
CA LYS A 96 11.70 7.07 -13.40
C LYS A 96 11.88 5.92 -12.40
N TYR A 97 13.11 5.48 -12.15
CA TYR A 97 13.37 4.42 -11.18
C TYR A 97 13.15 4.94 -9.77
N SER A 98 13.62 6.16 -9.47
CA SER A 98 13.37 6.83 -8.18
C SER A 98 11.87 7.03 -7.91
N LEU A 99 11.11 7.52 -8.89
CA LEU A 99 9.66 7.67 -8.78
C LEU A 99 8.95 6.32 -8.54
N ALA A 100 9.27 5.30 -9.34
CA ALA A 100 8.69 3.96 -9.17
C ALA A 100 9.06 3.32 -7.82
N GLN A 101 10.28 3.55 -7.32
CA GLN A 101 10.70 3.08 -6.00
C GLN A 101 9.90 3.74 -4.87
N CYS A 102 9.53 5.03 -5.03
CA CYS A 102 8.72 5.78 -4.07
C CYS A 102 7.20 5.51 -4.19
N GLY A 103 6.79 4.50 -4.97
CA GLY A 103 5.40 4.09 -5.10
C GLY A 103 4.64 4.77 -6.24
N PHE A 104 5.30 5.56 -7.09
CA PHE A 104 4.62 6.33 -8.13
C PHE A 104 4.54 5.61 -9.48
N THR A 105 3.35 5.65 -10.10
CA THR A 105 3.10 5.35 -11.51
C THR A 105 3.04 6.63 -12.34
N TYR A 106 3.36 6.55 -13.64
CA TYR A 106 3.13 7.64 -14.56
C TYR A 106 1.68 7.62 -15.07
N THR A 107 1.03 8.78 -15.07
CA THR A 107 -0.37 8.91 -15.50
C THR A 107 -0.55 9.02 -17.02
N GLY A 108 0.56 9.15 -17.77
CA GLY A 108 0.52 9.40 -19.22
C GLY A 108 0.44 10.87 -19.62
N THR A 109 0.32 11.79 -18.66
CA THR A 109 0.19 13.24 -18.91
C THR A 109 1.33 14.02 -18.26
N ASP A 110 2.01 14.86 -19.03
CA ASP A 110 3.10 15.74 -18.59
C ASP A 110 4.13 15.03 -17.68
N ASP A 111 4.33 15.51 -16.46
CA ASP A 111 5.17 14.91 -15.42
C ASP A 111 4.35 14.38 -14.24
N LEU A 112 3.03 14.26 -14.40
CA LEU A 112 2.09 13.86 -13.35
C LEU A 112 2.23 12.37 -13.03
N VAL A 113 2.41 12.07 -11.76
CA VAL A 113 2.55 10.72 -11.22
C VAL A 113 1.55 10.45 -10.10
N GLN A 114 1.18 9.18 -9.91
CA GLN A 114 0.20 8.74 -8.90
C GLN A 114 0.77 7.68 -7.98
N CYS A 115 0.62 7.84 -6.66
CA CYS A 115 0.96 6.77 -5.73
C CYS A 115 -0.02 5.60 -5.90
N TYR A 116 0.49 4.39 -6.08
CA TYR A 116 -0.36 3.21 -6.20
C TYR A 116 -1.11 2.85 -4.91
N TYR A 117 -0.57 3.24 -3.75
CA TYR A 117 -1.11 2.87 -2.45
C TYR A 117 -2.18 3.86 -2.00
N CYS A 118 -1.83 5.15 -1.90
CA CYS A 118 -2.72 6.17 -1.38
C CYS A 118 -3.41 7.04 -2.44
N GLY A 119 -3.07 6.88 -3.73
CA GLY A 119 -3.62 7.67 -4.83
C GLY A 119 -3.18 9.12 -4.93
N LEU A 120 -2.23 9.55 -4.09
CA LEU A 120 -1.66 10.90 -4.15
C LEU A 120 -1.12 11.19 -5.56
N LEU A 121 -1.58 12.29 -6.14
CA LEU A 121 -1.12 12.78 -7.44
C LEU A 121 -0.16 13.96 -7.25
N LEU A 122 1.06 13.85 -7.81
CA LEU A 122 2.09 14.89 -7.79
C LEU A 122 2.58 15.19 -9.20
N GLY A 123 2.78 16.48 -9.51
CA GLY A 123 3.33 16.95 -10.78
C GLY A 123 3.93 18.34 -10.65
N LYS A 124 4.41 18.91 -11.75
CA LYS A 124 5.20 20.16 -11.78
C LYS A 124 6.46 20.05 -10.93
N TRP A 125 7.18 18.94 -11.11
CA TRP A 125 8.39 18.63 -10.40
C TRP A 125 9.50 19.63 -10.74
N GLU A 126 10.24 20.06 -9.73
CA GLU A 126 11.41 20.93 -9.85
C GLU A 126 12.68 20.10 -9.73
N LYS A 127 13.81 20.61 -10.25
CA LYS A 127 15.08 19.86 -10.30
C LYS A 127 15.55 19.30 -8.94
N ASN A 128 15.23 19.98 -7.85
CA ASN A 128 15.69 19.63 -6.50
C ASN A 128 14.61 18.88 -5.69
N ASP A 129 13.48 18.54 -6.30
CA ASP A 129 12.43 17.79 -5.60
C ASP A 129 12.79 16.31 -5.51
N GLU A 130 12.86 15.82 -4.27
CA GLU A 130 13.04 14.41 -3.95
C GLU A 130 11.69 13.69 -3.86
N PRO A 131 11.45 12.62 -4.67
CA PRO A 131 10.16 11.94 -4.72
C PRO A 131 9.63 11.46 -3.38
N TRP A 132 10.48 10.86 -2.56
CA TRP A 132 10.09 10.40 -1.22
C TRP A 132 9.65 11.58 -0.35
N SER A 133 10.47 12.63 -0.29
CA SER A 133 10.22 13.80 0.57
C SER A 133 8.92 14.51 0.20
N GLN A 134 8.65 14.64 -1.10
CA GLN A 134 7.40 15.21 -1.58
C GLN A 134 6.21 14.30 -1.24
N HIS A 135 6.35 12.98 -1.40
CA HIS A 135 5.29 12.04 -1.02
C HIS A 135 4.92 12.18 0.45
N ALA A 136 5.87 12.06 1.37
CA ALA A 136 5.58 12.13 2.80
C ALA A 136 5.13 13.52 3.27
N LEU A 137 5.59 14.59 2.61
CA LEU A 137 5.12 15.94 2.88
C LEU A 137 3.62 16.08 2.55
N HIS A 138 3.17 15.53 1.42
CA HIS A 138 1.81 15.69 0.93
C HIS A 138 0.84 14.60 1.43
N ASN A 139 1.34 13.41 1.80
CA ASN A 139 0.56 12.38 2.48
C ASN A 139 1.42 11.57 3.48
N PRO A 140 1.55 12.04 4.74
CA PRO A 140 2.39 11.40 5.76
C PRO A 140 1.81 10.10 6.33
N LYS A 141 0.60 9.71 5.92
CA LYS A 141 -0.05 8.45 6.33
C LYS A 141 0.10 7.33 5.31
N CYS A 142 0.77 7.60 4.19
CA CYS A 142 1.09 6.61 3.17
C CYS A 142 2.42 5.90 3.48
#